data_AF-A0A0C3PYB2-F1
#
_entry.id   AF-A0A0C3PYB2-F1
#
_cell.length_a   1.000
_cell.length_b   1.000
_cell.length_c   1.000
_cell.angle_alpha   90.00
_cell.angle_beta   90.00
_cell.angle_gamma   90.00
#
_symmetry.space_group_name_H-M   'P 1'
#
loop_
_entity.id
_entity.type
_entity.pdbx_description
1 polymer ?
#
loop_
_entity_poly.entity_id
_entity_poly.type
_entity_poly.pdbx_seq_one_letter_code
_entity_poly.pdbx_strand_id
1 'polypeptide(L)'
;LGIALFSNGYNIAVIGAVITLLSREYPDSQFGLQHYSNVLTSTVFAGIVLIMIFFAFISDGSLRVDVLLCMVAVSFSVTIASTTSGCLVGSWEGLSVGYFVVMLGCTCFLLGMGVGAGHTCGSVFASERTLGQHGITESAQHWWLVAGTKTVINAGFVLSGFVPLVLYWIFGEQHLQLVCGLSLGFGAIPAFVVSRKIMAPLYHMPCLLWHMPKSYFRLLESVHILKWLTMKWYWKSVLGLSLACFIYDFIMYVHFAIYSSMIINNFTGGSSSLSVVLGWSVVINMFCIPGTVLGTFLIDYLGMKTTMIVGLLLQAIIGLSLGTINTPVTNHISTFAVVYGIFLALGEIGPGSCLHVLPAKIGPTAHISGHIYSIAATIGKLGAFIGTWVFPQIIDAFGGSKTERGNTGPFWIGSGLAILSVIVTIFLIKPLTPDSLKAEDKAFHQYLEENGLNVSNMVIGRPAEEVIYNEMDVWQLHNNEIT
;
A
#
# COMPACT_ATOMS: atom_id res chain seq x y z
N LEU A 1 -10.10 2.33 10.64
CA LEU A 1 -9.26 2.65 9.47
C LEU A 1 -7.92 1.92 9.52
N GLY A 2 -7.08 2.16 10.54
CA GLY A 2 -5.80 1.46 10.70
C GLY A 2 -5.92 -0.07 10.60
N ILE A 3 -6.91 -0.69 11.24
CA ILE A 3 -7.12 -2.16 11.17
C ILE A 3 -7.40 -2.65 9.73
N ALA A 4 -8.04 -1.84 8.88
CA ALA A 4 -8.26 -2.18 7.46
C ALA A 4 -6.94 -2.14 6.68
N LEU A 5 -6.12 -1.11 6.90
CA LEU A 5 -4.79 -1.00 6.30
C LEU A 5 -3.82 -2.08 6.80
N PHE A 6 -3.96 -2.49 8.06
CA PHE A 6 -3.26 -3.64 8.64
C PHE A 6 -3.62 -4.93 7.90
N SER A 7 -4.92 -5.18 7.73
CA SER A 7 -5.43 -6.33 6.99
C SER A 7 -4.90 -6.36 5.56
N ASN A 8 -4.84 -5.19 4.90
CA ASN A 8 -4.30 -5.07 3.55
C ASN A 8 -2.82 -5.41 3.49
N GLY A 9 -2.02 -4.89 4.42
CA GLY A 9 -0.61 -5.23 4.54
C GLY A 9 -0.43 -6.74 4.69
N TYR A 10 -1.15 -7.35 5.64
CA TYR A 10 -1.09 -8.78 5.88
C TYR A 10 -1.41 -9.61 4.62
N ASN A 11 -2.53 -9.31 3.97
CA ASN A 11 -3.01 -10.08 2.82
C ASN A 11 -2.14 -9.94 1.57
N ILE A 12 -1.46 -8.81 1.36
CA ILE A 12 -0.48 -8.68 0.26
C ILE A 12 0.75 -9.54 0.51
N ALA A 13 1.34 -9.43 1.71
CA ALA A 13 2.64 -10.03 1.98
C ALA A 13 2.58 -11.53 2.28
N VAL A 14 1.45 -12.03 2.83
CA VAL A 14 1.27 -13.46 3.09
C VAL A 14 1.29 -14.29 1.81
N ILE A 15 0.86 -13.72 0.67
CA ILE A 15 0.88 -14.41 -0.63
C ILE A 15 2.30 -14.75 -1.05
N GLY A 16 3.26 -13.85 -0.81
CA GLY A 16 4.68 -14.12 -1.05
C GLY A 16 5.18 -15.29 -0.21
N ALA A 17 4.83 -15.33 1.08
CA ALA A 17 5.19 -16.45 1.96
C ALA A 17 4.56 -17.77 1.49
N VAL A 18 3.27 -17.76 1.13
CA VAL A 18 2.56 -18.95 0.65
C VAL A 18 3.13 -19.47 -0.67
N ILE A 19 3.50 -18.57 -1.59
CA ILE A 19 4.18 -18.96 -2.83
C ILE A 19 5.50 -19.66 -2.52
N THR A 20 6.30 -19.14 -1.57
CA THR A 20 7.56 -19.82 -1.19
C THR A 20 7.35 -21.20 -0.58
N LEU A 21 6.27 -21.39 0.20
CA LEU A 21 5.88 -22.69 0.75
C LEU A 21 5.44 -23.65 -0.37
N LEU A 22 4.58 -23.21 -1.29
CA LEU A 22 4.07 -24.02 -2.41
C LEU A 22 5.17 -24.42 -3.40
N SER A 23 6.09 -23.50 -3.70
CA SER A 23 7.26 -23.80 -4.55
C SER A 23 8.16 -24.88 -3.95
N ARG A 24 8.17 -25.03 -2.61
CA ARG A 24 8.94 -26.07 -1.93
C ARG A 24 8.20 -27.41 -1.88
N GLU A 25 6.88 -27.37 -1.76
CA GLU A 25 6.03 -28.56 -1.73
C GLU A 25 5.96 -29.27 -3.09
N TYR A 26 5.95 -28.50 -4.20
CA TYR A 26 5.86 -29.04 -5.55
C TYR A 26 7.06 -28.70 -6.44
N PRO A 27 8.26 -29.22 -6.13
CA PRO A 27 9.50 -28.90 -6.86
C PRO A 27 9.47 -29.36 -8.33
N ASP A 28 8.79 -30.47 -8.63
CA ASP A 28 8.72 -31.08 -9.97
C ASP A 28 7.55 -30.54 -10.83
N SER A 29 6.68 -29.69 -10.26
CA SER A 29 5.61 -29.02 -11.01
C SER A 29 6.11 -27.69 -11.58
N GLN A 30 5.37 -27.08 -12.52
CA GLN A 30 5.72 -25.75 -13.07
C GLN A 30 5.74 -24.61 -12.00
N PHE A 31 5.45 -24.88 -10.72
CA PHE A 31 5.78 -23.98 -9.60
C PHE A 31 7.29 -23.83 -9.37
N GLY A 32 8.10 -24.86 -9.66
CA GLY A 32 9.57 -24.79 -9.61
C GLY A 32 10.17 -23.97 -10.75
N LEU A 33 9.42 -23.75 -11.84
CA LEU A 33 9.84 -23.02 -13.05
C LEU A 33 9.46 -21.52 -13.04
N GLN A 34 9.14 -20.94 -11.88
CA GLN A 34 8.74 -19.53 -11.68
C GLN A 34 7.44 -19.09 -12.38
N HIS A 35 6.92 -19.83 -13.38
CA HIS A 35 5.78 -19.43 -14.19
C HIS A 35 4.50 -19.26 -13.35
N TYR A 36 4.12 -20.26 -12.54
CA TYR A 36 2.91 -20.15 -11.72
C TYR A 36 3.01 -19.16 -10.56
N SER A 37 4.22 -18.99 -9.99
CA SER A 37 4.50 -17.96 -8.97
C SER A 37 4.25 -16.55 -9.52
N ASN A 38 4.72 -16.28 -10.74
CA ASN A 38 4.54 -14.99 -11.40
C ASN A 38 3.08 -14.78 -11.77
N VAL A 39 2.39 -15.80 -12.27
CA VAL A 39 0.94 -15.73 -12.57
C VAL A 39 0.17 -15.36 -11.30
N LEU A 40 0.34 -16.09 -10.20
CA LEU A 40 -0.35 -15.82 -8.93
C LEU A 40 -0.11 -14.40 -8.42
N THR A 41 1.16 -13.97 -8.37
CA THR A 41 1.52 -12.62 -7.91
C THR A 41 0.94 -11.55 -8.83
N SER A 42 1.02 -11.75 -10.14
CA SER A 42 0.51 -10.82 -11.13
C SER A 42 -1.01 -10.68 -11.07
N THR A 43 -1.74 -11.77 -10.80
CA THR A 43 -3.20 -11.76 -10.71
C THR A 43 -3.68 -10.93 -9.51
N VAL A 44 -2.97 -10.96 -8.38
CA VAL A 44 -3.26 -10.08 -7.23
C VAL A 44 -3.13 -8.61 -7.62
N PHE A 45 -2.00 -8.24 -8.23
CA PHE A 45 -1.76 -6.86 -8.65
C PHE A 45 -2.73 -6.41 -9.75
N ALA A 46 -3.12 -7.30 -10.66
CA ALA A 46 -4.16 -7.01 -11.65
C ALA A 46 -5.50 -6.68 -10.98
N GLY A 47 -5.88 -7.44 -9.94
CA GLY A 47 -7.07 -7.14 -9.13
C GLY A 47 -6.97 -5.79 -8.42
N ILE A 48 -5.81 -5.46 -7.83
CA ILE A 48 -5.55 -4.16 -7.19
C ILE A 48 -5.67 -3.01 -8.19
N VAL A 49 -5.06 -3.12 -9.37
CA VAL A 49 -5.08 -2.04 -10.37
C VAL A 49 -6.49 -1.84 -10.91
N LEU A 50 -7.21 -2.91 -11.25
CA LEU A 50 -8.57 -2.82 -11.79
C LEU A 50 -9.50 -2.10 -10.82
N ILE A 51 -9.48 -2.49 -9.55
CA ILE A 51 -10.37 -1.86 -8.56
C ILE A 51 -9.97 -0.42 -8.30
N MET A 52 -8.67 -0.08 -8.27
CA MET A 52 -8.22 1.30 -8.04
C MET A 52 -8.65 2.23 -9.19
N ILE A 53 -8.59 1.75 -10.44
CA ILE A 53 -9.11 2.46 -11.61
C ILE A 53 -10.63 2.64 -11.47
N PHE A 54 -11.36 1.58 -11.13
CA PHE A 54 -12.80 1.63 -10.95
C PHE A 54 -13.21 2.62 -9.85
N PHE A 55 -12.50 2.65 -8.71
CA PHE A 55 -12.72 3.62 -7.64
C PHE A 55 -12.34 5.05 -8.05
N ALA A 56 -11.30 5.23 -8.86
CA ALA A 56 -10.97 6.56 -9.39
C ALA A 56 -12.14 7.12 -10.21
N PHE A 57 -12.82 6.29 -11.00
CA PHE A 57 -14.02 6.68 -11.77
C PHE A 57 -15.30 6.81 -10.92
N ILE A 58 -15.55 5.90 -9.95
CA ILE A 58 -16.77 5.94 -9.13
C ILE A 58 -16.74 7.02 -8.05
N SER A 59 -15.55 7.33 -7.54
CA SER A 59 -15.37 8.44 -6.60
C SER A 59 -15.73 9.80 -7.23
N ASP A 60 -16.15 9.84 -8.50
CA ASP A 60 -16.60 11.03 -9.19
C ASP A 60 -17.93 11.62 -8.72
N GLY A 61 -18.74 10.88 -7.96
CA GLY A 61 -20.00 11.41 -7.41
C GLY A 61 -20.50 10.82 -6.09
N SER A 62 -19.70 9.98 -5.44
CA SER A 62 -20.19 9.15 -4.34
C SER A 62 -19.94 9.78 -2.96
N LEU A 63 -21.01 9.87 -2.18
CA LEU A 63 -21.01 10.39 -0.81
C LEU A 63 -20.20 9.45 0.11
N ARG A 64 -19.80 9.95 1.29
CA ARG A 64 -19.06 9.22 2.35
C ARG A 64 -19.60 7.81 2.68
N VAL A 65 -20.88 7.55 2.41
CA VAL A 65 -21.57 6.28 2.64
C VAL A 65 -21.27 5.24 1.57
N ASP A 66 -21.13 5.63 0.30
CA ASP A 66 -20.85 4.71 -0.80
C ASP A 66 -19.43 4.13 -0.67
N VAL A 67 -18.47 4.95 -0.25
CA VAL A 67 -17.08 4.53 0.01
C VAL A 67 -16.99 3.62 1.25
N LEU A 68 -17.82 3.87 2.27
CA LEU A 68 -17.91 3.03 3.47
C LEU A 68 -18.60 1.68 3.17
N LEU A 69 -19.68 1.70 2.39
CA LEU A 69 -20.38 0.50 1.90
C LEU A 69 -19.47 -0.33 1.00
N CYS A 70 -18.70 0.34 0.14
CA CYS A 70 -17.63 -0.25 -0.63
C CYS A 70 -16.58 -0.91 0.26
N MET A 71 -16.05 -0.23 1.28
CA MET A 71 -15.09 -0.82 2.21
C MET A 71 -15.63 -2.06 2.94
N VAL A 72 -16.93 -2.10 3.25
CA VAL A 72 -17.58 -3.27 3.85
C VAL A 72 -17.73 -4.41 2.84
N ALA A 73 -18.22 -4.13 1.63
CA ALA A 73 -18.35 -5.13 0.55
C ALA A 73 -16.98 -5.72 0.16
N VAL A 74 -15.95 -4.89 0.18
CA VAL A 74 -14.55 -5.22 -0.08
C VAL A 74 -13.93 -6.02 1.07
N SER A 75 -14.19 -5.66 2.33
CA SER A 75 -13.73 -6.47 3.47
C SER A 75 -14.41 -7.84 3.51
N PHE A 76 -15.66 -7.90 3.07
CA PHE A 76 -16.42 -9.14 2.91
C PHE A 76 -15.86 -9.99 1.76
N SER A 77 -15.50 -9.38 0.62
CA SER A 77 -14.84 -10.10 -0.48
C SER A 77 -13.47 -10.63 -0.07
N VAL A 78 -12.68 -9.89 0.71
CA VAL A 78 -11.41 -10.38 1.30
C VAL A 78 -11.65 -11.55 2.25
N THR A 79 -12.69 -11.48 3.09
CA THR A 79 -13.01 -12.55 4.05
C THR A 79 -13.40 -13.83 3.33
N ILE A 80 -14.26 -13.74 2.32
CA ILE A 80 -14.65 -14.87 1.49
C ILE A 80 -13.43 -15.40 0.73
N ALA A 81 -12.68 -14.54 0.05
CA ALA A 81 -11.53 -14.95 -0.72
C ALA A 81 -10.46 -15.63 0.15
N SER A 82 -10.10 -15.04 1.29
CA SER A 82 -9.08 -15.60 2.19
C SER A 82 -9.52 -16.94 2.80
N THR A 83 -10.79 -17.07 3.17
CA THR A 83 -11.35 -18.31 3.71
C THR A 83 -11.45 -19.39 2.63
N THR A 84 -11.91 -19.04 1.44
CA THR A 84 -12.01 -19.95 0.30
C THR A 84 -10.62 -20.41 -0.16
N SER A 85 -9.63 -19.52 -0.27
CA SER A 85 -8.24 -19.92 -0.53
C SER A 85 -7.70 -20.83 0.56
N GLY A 86 -7.96 -20.51 1.83
CA GLY A 86 -7.51 -21.33 2.96
C GLY A 86 -8.04 -22.76 2.92
N CYS A 87 -9.34 -22.91 2.68
CA CYS A 87 -9.99 -24.22 2.54
C CYS A 87 -9.56 -24.96 1.27
N LEU A 88 -9.39 -24.25 0.14
CA LEU A 88 -8.95 -24.86 -1.12
C LEU A 88 -7.55 -25.46 -1.01
N VAL A 89 -6.63 -24.78 -0.32
CA VAL A 89 -5.28 -25.32 -0.08
C VAL A 89 -5.30 -26.45 0.94
N GLY A 90 -6.11 -26.34 2.00
CA GLY A 90 -6.17 -27.36 3.06
C GLY A 90 -6.95 -28.64 2.72
N SER A 91 -7.74 -28.66 1.64
CA SER A 91 -8.56 -29.83 1.22
C SER A 91 -8.15 -30.42 -0.13
N TRP A 92 -6.95 -30.10 -0.62
CA TRP A 92 -6.52 -30.53 -1.95
C TRP A 92 -5.99 -31.97 -1.94
N GLU A 93 -6.91 -32.95 -1.95
CA GLU A 93 -6.59 -34.35 -2.23
C GLU A 93 -6.93 -34.68 -3.70
N GLY A 94 -5.93 -34.63 -4.59
CA GLY A 94 -5.97 -35.35 -5.88
C GLY A 94 -6.52 -34.63 -7.13
N LEU A 95 -6.70 -33.30 -7.14
CA LEU A 95 -7.05 -32.55 -8.37
C LEU A 95 -5.79 -32.11 -9.15
N SER A 96 -5.87 -31.94 -10.48
CA SER A 96 -4.73 -31.49 -11.31
C SER A 96 -4.19 -30.10 -10.89
N VAL A 97 -2.86 -29.97 -10.83
CA VAL A 97 -2.13 -28.75 -10.40
C VAL A 97 -2.60 -27.49 -11.11
N GLY A 98 -2.93 -27.59 -12.41
CA GLY A 98 -3.43 -26.46 -13.18
C GLY A 98 -4.75 -25.88 -12.66
N TYR A 99 -5.69 -26.73 -12.23
CA TYR A 99 -6.97 -26.28 -11.67
C TYR A 99 -6.78 -25.61 -10.31
N PHE A 100 -5.86 -26.13 -9.50
CA PHE A 100 -5.51 -25.51 -8.23
C PHE A 100 -4.93 -24.10 -8.41
N VAL A 101 -4.00 -23.92 -9.35
CA VAL A 101 -3.44 -22.58 -9.65
C VAL A 101 -4.51 -21.63 -10.17
N VAL A 102 -5.42 -22.09 -11.03
CA VAL A 102 -6.50 -21.25 -11.56
C VAL A 102 -7.47 -20.82 -10.45
N MET A 103 -7.89 -21.74 -9.59
CA MET A 103 -8.80 -21.42 -8.47
C MET A 103 -8.16 -20.49 -7.45
N LEU A 104 -6.89 -20.74 -7.12
CA LEU A 104 -6.11 -19.87 -6.24
C LEU A 104 -5.90 -18.50 -6.89
N GLY A 105 -5.60 -18.44 -8.18
CA GLY A 105 -5.50 -17.21 -8.97
C GLY A 105 -6.78 -16.38 -8.95
N CYS A 106 -7.94 -16.99 -9.20
CA CYS A 106 -9.24 -16.32 -9.11
C CYS A 106 -9.49 -15.72 -7.72
N THR A 107 -9.09 -16.43 -6.68
CA THR A 107 -9.31 -15.98 -5.30
C THR A 107 -8.31 -14.90 -4.90
N CYS A 108 -7.06 -15.00 -5.35
CA CYS A 108 -6.04 -13.97 -5.28
C CYS A 108 -6.45 -12.69 -6.02
N PHE A 109 -7.14 -12.81 -7.16
CA PHE A 109 -7.70 -11.66 -7.89
C PHE A 109 -8.73 -10.90 -7.04
N LEU A 110 -9.70 -11.62 -6.48
CA LEU A 110 -10.73 -11.04 -5.60
C LEU A 110 -10.14 -10.43 -4.34
N LEU A 111 -9.14 -11.09 -3.74
CA LEU A 111 -8.38 -10.57 -2.62
C LEU A 111 -7.63 -9.29 -3.02
N GLY A 112 -7.01 -9.26 -4.20
CA GLY A 112 -6.37 -8.07 -4.77
C GLY A 112 -7.33 -6.90 -4.94
N MET A 113 -8.54 -7.14 -5.46
CA MET A 113 -9.59 -6.11 -5.51
C MET A 113 -9.97 -5.63 -4.10
N GLY A 114 -10.06 -6.55 -3.16
CA GLY A 114 -10.25 -6.28 -1.73
C GLY A 114 -9.24 -5.28 -1.16
N VAL A 115 -7.97 -5.64 -1.29
CA VAL A 115 -6.84 -4.88 -0.79
C VAL A 115 -6.74 -3.51 -1.47
N GLY A 116 -6.87 -3.45 -2.79
CA GLY A 116 -6.73 -2.21 -3.57
C GLY A 116 -7.74 -1.14 -3.14
N ALA A 117 -9.00 -1.52 -2.98
CA ALA A 117 -10.04 -0.61 -2.51
C ALA A 117 -9.84 -0.17 -1.05
N GLY A 118 -9.42 -1.07 -0.16
CA GLY A 118 -9.11 -0.69 1.21
C GLY A 118 -7.93 0.30 1.30
N HIS A 119 -6.97 0.21 0.37
CA HIS A 119 -5.79 1.08 0.34
C HIS A 119 -6.14 2.51 -0.10
N THR A 120 -6.97 2.65 -1.14
CA THR A 120 -7.44 3.97 -1.60
C THR A 120 -8.33 4.60 -0.54
N CYS A 121 -9.41 3.92 -0.14
CA CYS A 121 -10.36 4.44 0.82
C CYS A 121 -9.68 4.75 2.16
N GLY A 122 -8.86 3.82 2.66
CA GLY A 122 -8.16 3.95 3.93
C GLY A 122 -7.26 5.18 4.01
N SER A 123 -6.56 5.47 2.92
CA SER A 123 -5.61 6.58 2.88
C SER A 123 -6.31 7.92 2.66
N VAL A 124 -7.34 7.95 1.79
CA VAL A 124 -8.15 9.16 1.56
C VAL A 124 -8.81 9.58 2.86
N PHE A 125 -9.55 8.70 3.54
CA PHE A 125 -10.20 9.04 4.80
C PHE A 125 -9.23 9.51 5.89
N ALA A 126 -8.03 8.93 5.97
CA ALA A 126 -7.01 9.37 6.93
C ALA A 126 -6.53 10.79 6.62
N SER A 127 -6.33 11.11 5.33
CA SER A 127 -5.95 12.44 4.89
C SER A 127 -7.05 13.48 5.13
N GLU A 128 -8.32 13.16 4.88
CA GLU A 128 -9.43 14.10 5.10
C GLU A 128 -9.55 14.47 6.59
N ARG A 129 -9.42 13.46 7.48
CA ARG A 129 -9.53 13.64 8.93
C ARG A 129 -8.41 14.51 9.51
N THR A 130 -7.22 14.40 8.95
CA THR A 130 -6.03 15.13 9.43
C THR A 130 -5.99 16.56 8.91
N LEU A 131 -6.49 16.82 7.70
CA LEU A 131 -6.59 18.17 7.11
C LEU A 131 -7.72 19.03 7.74
N GLY A 132 -8.71 18.40 8.40
CA GLY A 132 -9.90 19.08 8.92
C GLY A 132 -9.84 19.58 10.37
N GLN A 133 -8.78 19.27 11.14
CA GLN A 133 -8.69 19.65 12.55
C GLN A 133 -7.89 20.94 12.76
N HIS A 134 -8.61 22.06 12.95
CA HIS A 134 -8.02 23.32 13.39
C HIS A 134 -7.59 23.20 14.87
N GLY A 135 -6.28 23.37 15.15
CA GLY A 135 -5.72 23.38 16.51
C GLY A 135 -4.62 22.34 16.80
N ILE A 136 -4.35 21.41 15.88
CA ILE A 136 -3.26 20.43 15.99
C ILE A 136 -2.03 20.94 15.24
N THR A 137 -0.83 20.75 15.81
CA THR A 137 0.44 21.10 15.15
C THR A 137 0.66 20.26 13.90
N GLU A 138 1.21 20.85 12.83
CA GLU A 138 1.44 20.13 11.56
C GLU A 138 2.29 18.85 11.75
N SER A 139 3.25 18.89 12.68
CA SER A 139 4.07 17.72 13.04
C SER A 139 3.25 16.58 13.64
N ALA A 140 2.30 16.89 14.54
CA ALA A 140 1.40 15.88 15.07
C ALA A 140 0.48 15.31 13.97
N GLN A 141 0.05 16.13 12.99
CA GLN A 141 -0.75 15.65 11.87
C GLN A 141 0.03 14.66 10.98
N HIS A 142 1.29 14.95 10.64
CA HIS A 142 2.13 14.02 9.87
C HIS A 142 2.35 12.72 10.63
N TRP A 143 2.67 12.83 11.93
CA TRP A 143 2.89 11.67 12.79
C TRP A 143 1.65 10.78 12.83
N TRP A 144 0.47 11.32 13.13
CA TRP A 144 -0.77 10.54 13.19
C TRP A 144 -1.15 9.94 11.83
N LEU A 145 -0.92 10.67 10.73
CA LEU A 145 -1.22 10.18 9.39
C LEU A 145 -0.34 8.98 9.01
N VAL A 146 0.98 9.09 9.19
CA VAL A 146 1.93 8.03 8.82
C VAL A 146 1.89 6.86 9.82
N ALA A 147 1.69 7.14 11.11
CA ALA A 147 1.49 6.11 12.11
C ALA A 147 0.20 5.33 11.83
N GLY A 148 -0.90 6.02 11.51
CA GLY A 148 -2.20 5.40 11.23
C GLY A 148 -2.31 4.70 9.87
N THR A 149 -1.38 4.96 8.95
CA THR A 149 -1.36 4.37 7.61
C THR A 149 -0.17 3.44 7.42
N LYS A 150 1.00 3.97 7.06
CA LYS A 150 2.17 3.20 6.63
C LYS A 150 2.74 2.30 7.73
N THR A 151 2.82 2.80 8.97
CA THR A 151 3.36 2.01 10.10
C THR A 151 2.47 0.79 10.38
N VAL A 152 1.15 0.95 10.27
CA VAL A 152 0.18 -0.13 10.45
C VAL A 152 0.19 -1.12 9.27
N ILE A 153 0.42 -0.65 8.03
CA ILE A 153 0.65 -1.53 6.87
C ILE A 153 1.91 -2.39 7.08
N ASN A 154 3.01 -1.77 7.52
CA ASN A 154 4.27 -2.48 7.78
C ASN A 154 4.14 -3.47 8.95
N ALA A 155 3.35 -3.15 9.98
CA ALA A 155 3.01 -4.10 11.03
C ALA A 155 2.25 -5.33 10.48
N GLY A 156 1.38 -5.13 9.49
CA GLY A 156 0.72 -6.21 8.75
C GLY A 156 1.72 -7.10 8.00
N PHE A 157 2.73 -6.51 7.35
CA PHE A 157 3.82 -7.25 6.69
C PHE A 157 4.61 -8.11 7.68
N VAL A 158 4.97 -7.57 8.85
CA VAL A 158 5.66 -8.35 9.90
C VAL A 158 4.81 -9.54 10.34
N LEU A 159 3.52 -9.31 10.62
CA LEU A 159 2.64 -10.39 11.06
C LEU A 159 2.44 -11.45 9.95
N SER A 160 2.42 -11.05 8.69
CA SER A 160 2.29 -11.96 7.54
C SER A 160 3.47 -12.91 7.37
N GLY A 161 4.68 -12.52 7.80
CA GLY A 161 5.83 -13.42 7.87
C GLY A 161 5.82 -14.28 9.13
N PHE A 162 5.33 -13.72 10.24
CA PHE A 162 5.36 -14.37 11.56
C PHE A 162 4.32 -15.49 11.69
N VAL A 163 3.10 -15.30 11.17
CA VAL A 163 2.03 -16.31 11.24
C VAL A 163 2.41 -17.62 10.53
N PRO A 164 2.89 -17.62 9.27
CA PRO A 164 3.37 -18.83 8.62
C PRO A 164 4.53 -19.50 9.35
N LEU A 165 5.43 -18.72 9.97
CA LEU A 165 6.55 -19.25 10.74
C LEU A 165 6.06 -20.03 11.97
N VAL A 166 5.13 -19.46 12.74
CA VAL A 166 4.55 -20.13 13.92
C VAL A 166 3.74 -21.36 13.51
N LEU A 167 2.94 -21.27 12.44
CA LEU A 167 2.19 -22.41 11.91
C LEU A 167 3.13 -23.53 11.44
N TYR A 168 4.24 -23.19 10.79
CA TYR A 168 5.26 -24.16 10.40
C TYR A 168 5.92 -24.83 11.61
N TRP A 169 6.17 -24.12 12.72
CA TRP A 169 6.66 -24.74 13.96
C TRP A 169 5.67 -25.69 14.62
N ILE A 170 4.36 -25.45 14.45
CA ILE A 170 3.31 -26.29 15.04
C ILE A 170 3.07 -27.55 14.20
N PHE A 171 2.88 -27.40 12.89
CA PHE A 171 2.46 -28.48 12.00
C PHE A 171 3.62 -29.22 11.32
N GLY A 172 4.82 -28.63 11.30
CA GLY A 172 6.01 -29.23 10.69
C GLY A 172 5.95 -29.34 9.17
N GLU A 173 6.95 -30.01 8.58
CA GLU A 173 7.10 -30.15 7.12
C GLU A 173 6.07 -31.08 6.47
N GLN A 174 5.42 -31.94 7.25
CA GLN A 174 4.50 -32.97 6.73
C GLN A 174 3.12 -32.42 6.33
N HIS A 175 2.77 -31.20 6.78
CA HIS A 175 1.45 -30.59 6.56
C HIS A 175 1.56 -29.15 6.03
N LEU A 176 2.45 -28.91 5.05
CA LEU A 176 2.63 -27.60 4.41
C LEU A 176 1.34 -27.01 3.82
N GLN A 177 0.44 -27.85 3.29
CA GLN A 177 -0.87 -27.43 2.80
C GLN A 177 -1.74 -26.80 3.88
N LEU A 178 -1.75 -27.38 5.08
CA LEU A 178 -2.48 -26.83 6.22
C LEU A 178 -1.83 -25.51 6.67
N VAL A 179 -0.50 -25.42 6.67
CA VAL A 179 0.22 -24.17 6.99
C VAL A 179 -0.14 -23.06 5.99
N CYS A 180 -0.13 -23.35 4.70
CA CYS A 180 -0.51 -22.40 3.65
C CYS A 180 -1.98 -21.97 3.78
N GLY A 181 -2.88 -22.94 3.96
CA GLY A 181 -4.31 -22.69 4.07
C GLY A 181 -4.67 -21.85 5.31
N LEU A 182 -4.11 -22.20 6.46
CA LEU A 182 -4.31 -21.44 7.71
C LEU A 182 -3.67 -20.05 7.64
N SER A 183 -2.52 -19.90 7.00
CA SER A 183 -1.86 -18.60 6.84
C SER A 183 -2.72 -17.62 6.02
N LEU A 184 -3.31 -18.09 4.92
CA LEU A 184 -4.27 -17.31 4.12
C LEU A 184 -5.56 -17.06 4.91
N GLY A 185 -6.11 -18.08 5.56
CA GLY A 185 -7.33 -17.97 6.37
C GLY A 185 -7.21 -16.97 7.53
N PHE A 186 -6.04 -16.85 8.17
CA PHE A 186 -5.81 -15.89 9.24
C PHE A 186 -5.96 -14.43 8.79
N GLY A 187 -5.77 -14.16 7.48
CA GLY A 187 -6.01 -12.85 6.87
C GLY A 187 -7.48 -12.42 6.86
N ALA A 188 -8.41 -13.36 7.06
CA ALA A 188 -9.83 -13.09 7.20
C ALA A 188 -10.19 -12.49 8.57
N ILE A 189 -9.41 -12.76 9.63
CA ILE A 189 -9.75 -12.34 11.00
C ILE A 189 -9.75 -10.81 11.14
N PRO A 190 -8.69 -10.08 10.74
CA PRO A 190 -8.70 -8.61 10.79
C PRO A 190 -9.79 -8.01 9.90
N ALA A 191 -10.04 -8.59 8.72
CA ALA A 191 -11.08 -8.15 7.80
C ALA A 191 -12.50 -8.30 8.39
N PHE A 192 -12.76 -9.40 9.11
CA PHE A 192 -14.03 -9.65 9.79
C PHE A 192 -14.27 -8.72 10.99
N VAL A 193 -13.21 -8.40 11.75
CA VAL A 193 -13.31 -7.43 12.85
C VAL A 193 -13.64 -6.03 12.31
N VAL A 194 -13.03 -5.66 11.17
CA VAL A 194 -13.30 -4.39 10.49
C VAL A 194 -14.73 -4.34 9.98
N SER A 195 -15.20 -5.39 9.28
CA SER A 195 -16.57 -5.44 8.76
C SER A 195 -17.59 -5.31 9.89
N ARG A 196 -17.43 -6.04 11.00
CA ARG A 196 -18.32 -5.92 12.17
C ARG A 196 -18.33 -4.52 12.79
N LYS A 197 -17.15 -3.91 12.99
CA LYS A 197 -17.06 -2.57 13.62
C LYS A 197 -17.54 -1.44 12.71
N ILE A 198 -17.42 -1.58 11.39
CA ILE A 198 -17.93 -0.60 10.42
C ILE A 198 -19.43 -0.81 10.16
N MET A 199 -19.92 -2.05 10.20
CA MET A 199 -21.34 -2.37 9.97
C MET A 199 -22.27 -1.81 11.07
N ALA A 200 -21.81 -1.77 12.32
CA ALA A 200 -22.58 -1.25 13.45
C ALA A 200 -23.02 0.24 13.30
N PRO A 201 -22.13 1.20 12.98
CA PRO A 201 -22.53 2.58 12.71
C PRO A 201 -23.25 2.75 11.36
N LEU A 202 -23.00 1.88 10.38
CA LEU A 202 -23.66 1.94 9.07
C LEU A 202 -25.15 1.61 9.16
N TYR A 203 -25.55 0.72 10.08
CA TYR A 203 -26.95 0.36 10.32
C TYR A 203 -27.76 1.54 10.91
N HIS A 204 -27.10 2.45 11.63
CA HIS A 204 -27.72 3.64 12.23
C HIS A 204 -27.69 4.89 11.31
N MET A 205 -26.86 4.88 10.26
CA MET A 205 -26.70 6.02 9.34
C MET A 205 -27.75 6.25 8.23
N PRO A 206 -28.70 5.35 7.89
CA PRO A 206 -29.63 5.60 6.78
C PRO A 206 -30.55 6.80 6.99
N CYS A 207 -30.81 7.20 8.23
CA CYS A 207 -31.70 8.34 8.54
C CYS A 207 -31.06 9.72 8.26
N LEU A 208 -29.73 9.85 8.32
CA LEU A 208 -29.06 11.15 8.17
C LEU A 208 -28.94 11.59 6.70
N LEU A 209 -28.86 10.64 5.76
CA LEU A 209 -28.75 10.93 4.33
C LEU A 209 -30.04 11.54 3.73
N TRP A 210 -31.20 11.25 4.33
CA TRP A 210 -32.49 11.71 3.82
C TRP A 210 -32.74 13.21 4.07
N HIS A 211 -31.98 13.83 4.98
CA HIS A 211 -32.13 15.23 5.38
C HIS A 211 -31.12 16.19 4.73
N MET A 212 -30.26 15.74 3.82
CA MET A 212 -29.30 16.62 3.15
C MET A 212 -30.03 17.54 2.15
N PRO A 213 -29.88 18.88 2.23
CA PRO A 213 -30.58 19.80 1.35
C PRO A 213 -30.15 19.64 -0.10
N LYS A 214 -31.12 19.72 -1.04
CA LYS A 214 -30.95 19.60 -2.51
C LYS A 214 -29.89 20.54 -3.11
N SER A 215 -29.44 21.56 -2.37
CA SER A 215 -28.34 22.45 -2.73
C SER A 215 -26.98 21.75 -2.85
N TYR A 216 -26.78 20.62 -2.18
CA TYR A 216 -25.54 19.83 -2.24
C TYR A 216 -25.36 19.11 -3.59
N PHE A 217 -26.46 18.67 -4.21
CA PHE A 217 -26.45 18.03 -5.53
C PHE A 217 -26.05 18.97 -6.68
N ARG A 218 -26.30 20.28 -6.54
CA ARG A 218 -25.83 21.29 -7.53
C ARG A 218 -24.31 21.48 -7.49
N LEU A 219 -23.67 21.17 -6.37
CA LEU A 219 -22.22 21.21 -6.23
C LEU A 219 -21.55 20.02 -6.92
N LEU A 220 -22.27 18.90 -7.14
CA LEU A 220 -21.77 17.72 -7.86
C LEU A 220 -21.64 17.96 -9.37
N GLU A 221 -22.54 18.74 -9.96
CA GLU A 221 -22.55 19.01 -11.40
C GLU A 221 -21.36 19.90 -11.83
N SER A 222 -20.81 20.71 -10.92
CA SER A 222 -19.58 21.48 -11.15
C SER A 222 -18.28 20.70 -10.87
N VAL A 223 -18.35 19.48 -10.32
CA VAL A 223 -17.16 18.68 -9.95
C VAL A 223 -16.37 18.21 -11.17
N HIS A 224 -17.03 17.90 -12.28
CA HIS A 224 -16.33 17.39 -13.47
C HIS A 224 -15.49 18.49 -14.15
N ILE A 225 -16.05 19.69 -14.25
CA ILE A 225 -15.35 20.88 -14.76
C ILE A 225 -14.21 21.26 -13.81
N LEU A 226 -14.45 21.22 -12.50
CA LEU A 226 -13.43 21.45 -11.47
C LEU A 226 -12.28 20.43 -11.56
N LYS A 227 -12.55 19.15 -11.81
CA LYS A 227 -11.54 18.09 -11.93
C LYS A 227 -10.64 18.27 -13.13
N TRP A 228 -11.21 18.58 -14.28
CA TRP A 228 -10.42 18.85 -15.48
C TRP A 228 -9.50 20.06 -15.28
N LEU A 229 -10.03 21.15 -14.71
CA LEU A 229 -9.27 22.35 -14.36
C LEU A 229 -8.16 22.08 -13.33
N THR A 230 -8.48 21.29 -12.31
CA THR A 230 -7.53 20.88 -11.24
C THR A 230 -6.44 19.99 -11.81
N MET A 231 -6.78 18.98 -12.61
CA MET A 231 -5.81 18.08 -13.24
C MET A 231 -4.88 18.85 -14.18
N LYS A 232 -5.42 19.82 -14.95
CA LYS A 232 -4.63 20.68 -15.82
C LYS A 232 -3.69 21.61 -15.04
N TRP A 233 -4.06 22.05 -13.85
CA TRP A 233 -3.20 22.88 -12.99
C TRP A 233 -2.10 22.05 -12.31
N TYR A 234 -2.47 20.93 -11.69
CA TYR A 234 -1.57 20.08 -10.89
C TYR A 234 -0.84 18.99 -11.69
N TRP A 235 -0.94 18.98 -13.03
CA TRP A 235 -0.42 17.89 -13.87
C TRP A 235 1.06 17.56 -13.61
N LYS A 236 1.92 18.58 -13.37
CA LYS A 236 3.35 18.36 -13.07
C LYS A 236 3.55 17.65 -11.73
N SER A 237 2.82 18.07 -10.70
CA SER A 237 2.88 17.46 -9.37
C SER A 237 2.31 16.03 -9.39
N VAL A 238 1.20 15.82 -10.10
CA VAL A 238 0.59 14.49 -10.28
C VAL A 238 1.52 13.57 -11.06
N LEU A 239 2.14 14.06 -12.14
CA LEU A 239 3.10 13.28 -12.93
C LEU A 239 4.34 12.92 -12.10
N GLY A 240 4.92 13.87 -11.38
CA GLY A 240 6.07 13.63 -10.51
C GLY A 240 5.79 12.61 -9.42
N LEU A 241 4.67 12.78 -8.71
CA LEU A 241 4.20 11.85 -7.69
C LEU A 241 3.95 10.46 -8.26
N SER A 242 3.23 10.37 -9.39
CA SER A 242 2.89 9.09 -10.00
C SER A 242 4.14 8.33 -10.47
N LEU A 243 5.10 9.05 -11.05
CA LEU A 243 6.34 8.45 -11.53
C LEU A 243 7.25 8.04 -10.36
N ALA A 244 7.27 8.80 -9.26
CA ALA A 244 7.95 8.39 -8.04
C ALA A 244 7.28 7.17 -7.38
N CYS A 245 5.94 7.09 -7.32
CA CYS A 245 5.20 5.91 -6.87
C CYS A 245 5.51 4.69 -7.75
N PHE A 246 5.52 4.85 -9.07
CA PHE A 246 5.88 3.78 -10.01
C PHE A 246 7.26 3.22 -9.71
N ILE A 247 8.26 4.10 -9.63
CA ILE A 247 9.64 3.71 -9.40
C ILE A 247 9.77 3.03 -8.03
N TYR A 248 9.16 3.59 -6.98
CA TYR A 248 9.21 3.02 -5.64
C TYR A 248 8.62 1.61 -5.56
N ASP A 249 7.41 1.41 -6.09
CA ASP A 249 6.74 0.10 -6.06
C ASP A 249 7.47 -0.93 -6.94
N PHE A 250 8.05 -0.50 -8.07
CA PHE A 250 8.91 -1.35 -8.90
C PHE A 250 10.16 -1.80 -8.13
N ILE A 251 10.86 -0.85 -7.49
CA ILE A 251 12.05 -1.09 -6.67
C ILE A 251 11.74 -2.04 -5.50
N MET A 252 10.63 -1.81 -4.77
CA MET A 252 10.22 -2.68 -3.66
C MET A 252 9.97 -4.13 -4.09
N TYR A 253 9.42 -4.33 -5.29
CA TYR A 253 9.24 -5.68 -5.81
C TYR A 253 10.57 -6.35 -6.15
N VAL A 254 11.46 -5.63 -6.83
CA VAL A 254 12.84 -6.08 -7.12
C VAL A 254 13.51 -6.53 -5.82
N HIS A 255 13.38 -5.77 -4.75
CA HIS A 255 13.92 -6.13 -3.43
C HIS A 255 13.38 -7.47 -2.91
N PHE A 256 12.06 -7.63 -2.86
CA PHE A 256 11.45 -8.86 -2.37
C PHE A 256 11.93 -10.10 -3.14
N ALA A 257 12.06 -9.96 -4.47
CA ALA A 257 12.49 -11.05 -5.32
C ALA A 257 13.99 -11.38 -5.16
N ILE A 258 14.86 -10.38 -4.97
CA ILE A 258 16.28 -10.59 -4.63
C ILE A 258 16.43 -11.29 -3.27
N TYR A 259 15.67 -10.85 -2.27
CA TYR A 259 15.69 -11.44 -0.94
C TYR A 259 15.39 -12.95 -0.99
N SER A 260 14.32 -13.31 -1.72
CA SER A 260 13.93 -14.70 -1.93
C SER A 260 15.02 -15.49 -2.67
N SER A 261 15.56 -14.97 -3.78
CA SER A 261 16.58 -15.69 -4.57
C SER A 261 17.90 -15.89 -3.83
N MET A 262 18.40 -14.85 -3.15
CA MET A 262 19.69 -14.88 -2.44
C MET A 262 19.68 -15.87 -1.28
N ILE A 263 18.60 -15.91 -0.50
CA ILE A 263 18.46 -16.89 0.58
C ILE A 263 18.34 -18.30 0.03
N ILE A 264 17.52 -18.48 -1.01
CA ILE A 264 17.32 -19.79 -1.62
C ILE A 264 18.64 -20.35 -2.15
N ASN A 265 19.43 -19.53 -2.85
CA ASN A 265 20.63 -19.99 -3.57
C ASN A 265 21.89 -20.09 -2.69
N ASN A 266 22.13 -19.16 -1.78
CA ASN A 266 23.40 -19.13 -1.03
C ASN A 266 23.38 -19.99 0.24
N PHE A 267 22.21 -20.16 0.87
CA PHE A 267 22.14 -20.81 2.19
C PHE A 267 21.41 -22.15 2.17
N THR A 268 20.38 -22.29 1.35
CA THR A 268 19.53 -23.49 1.49
C THR A 268 20.21 -24.76 1.00
N GLY A 269 21.19 -24.70 0.08
CA GLY A 269 21.89 -25.89 -0.43
C GLY A 269 20.96 -27.06 -0.84
N GLY A 270 19.68 -26.76 -1.08
CA GLY A 270 18.60 -27.73 -1.20
C GLY A 270 18.05 -28.42 0.06
N SER A 271 18.57 -28.28 1.30
CA SER A 271 18.31 -29.29 2.35
C SER A 271 18.02 -28.91 3.82
N SER A 272 17.98 -27.67 4.34
CA SER A 272 17.50 -27.53 5.73
C SER A 272 17.01 -26.15 6.19
N SER A 273 15.77 -26.17 6.70
CA SER A 273 15.03 -25.17 7.49
C SER A 273 14.36 -24.00 6.74
N LEU A 274 13.18 -24.28 6.19
CA LEU A 274 12.20 -23.27 5.76
C LEU A 274 11.89 -22.25 6.88
N SER A 275 11.99 -22.68 8.15
CA SER A 275 11.97 -21.80 9.33
C SER A 275 12.98 -20.66 9.26
N VAL A 276 14.17 -20.88 8.70
CA VAL A 276 15.21 -19.85 8.60
C VAL A 276 14.84 -18.83 7.52
N VAL A 277 14.31 -19.28 6.38
CA VAL A 277 13.84 -18.39 5.30
C VAL A 277 12.69 -17.49 5.77
N LEU A 278 11.70 -18.07 6.44
CA LEU A 278 10.57 -17.35 7.01
C LEU A 278 11.02 -16.45 8.18
N GLY A 279 11.91 -16.95 9.05
CA GLY A 279 12.43 -16.19 10.20
C GLY A 279 13.18 -14.93 9.79
N TRP A 280 14.08 -15.02 8.81
CA TRP A 280 14.77 -13.84 8.29
C TRP A 280 13.83 -12.86 7.59
N SER A 281 12.73 -13.34 7.00
CA SER A 281 11.73 -12.50 6.35
C SER A 281 11.02 -11.63 7.37
N VAL A 282 10.70 -12.21 8.54
CA VAL A 282 10.14 -11.47 9.68
C VAL A 282 11.12 -10.41 10.17
N VAL A 283 12.39 -10.77 10.38
CA VAL A 283 13.42 -9.83 10.85
C VAL A 283 13.55 -8.64 9.90
N ILE A 284 13.60 -8.88 8.59
CA ILE A 284 13.74 -7.82 7.60
C ILE A 284 12.50 -6.93 7.53
N ASN A 285 11.31 -7.52 7.54
CA ASN A 285 10.08 -6.72 7.61
C ASN A 285 9.99 -5.89 8.89
N MET A 286 10.59 -6.36 9.99
CA MET A 286 10.62 -5.63 11.25
C MET A 286 11.41 -4.32 11.15
N PHE A 287 12.43 -4.24 10.28
CA PHE A 287 13.18 -3.00 10.02
C PHE A 287 12.35 -1.92 9.31
N CYS A 288 11.25 -2.28 8.64
CA CYS A 288 10.36 -1.31 8.00
C CYS A 288 9.60 -0.44 9.01
N ILE A 289 9.36 -0.92 10.23
CA ILE A 289 8.67 -0.18 11.30
C ILE A 289 9.51 0.99 11.84
N PRO A 290 10.76 0.78 12.31
CA PRO A 290 11.60 1.90 12.72
C PRO A 290 11.88 2.85 11.55
N GLY A 291 11.90 2.34 10.31
CA GLY A 291 11.98 3.16 9.11
C GLY A 291 10.84 4.18 9.00
N THR A 292 9.58 3.76 9.14
CA THR A 292 8.45 4.72 9.07
C THR A 292 8.41 5.69 10.23
N VAL A 293 8.78 5.22 11.43
CA VAL A 293 8.86 6.06 12.63
C VAL A 293 9.95 7.12 12.51
N LEU A 294 11.11 6.78 11.96
CA LEU A 294 12.16 7.77 11.71
C LEU A 294 11.78 8.70 10.56
N GLY A 295 11.10 8.18 9.53
CA GLY A 295 10.60 8.95 8.39
C GLY A 295 9.69 10.10 8.80
N THR A 296 8.76 9.88 9.73
CA THR A 296 7.89 10.95 10.25
C THR A 296 8.66 12.06 10.94
N PHE A 297 9.59 11.71 11.84
CA PHE A 297 10.43 12.71 12.52
C PHE A 297 11.29 13.50 11.52
N LEU A 298 11.84 12.84 10.48
CA LEU A 298 12.62 13.51 9.45
C LEU A 298 11.76 14.42 8.57
N ILE A 299 10.52 14.04 8.25
CA ILE A 299 9.57 14.89 7.52
C ILE A 299 9.33 16.20 8.28
N ASP A 300 9.19 16.13 9.60
CA ASP A 300 8.96 17.30 10.45
C ASP A 300 10.18 18.23 10.54
N TYR A 301 11.39 17.67 10.55
CA TYR A 301 12.62 18.46 10.70
C TYR A 301 13.19 18.99 9.37
N LEU A 302 13.22 18.16 8.32
CA LEU A 302 13.89 18.47 7.04
C LEU A 302 12.91 18.88 5.93
N GLY A 303 11.62 18.64 6.12
CA GLY A 303 10.58 18.79 5.10
C GLY A 303 10.51 17.61 4.13
N MET A 304 9.31 17.36 3.57
CA MET A 304 9.03 16.16 2.76
C MET A 304 9.94 15.98 1.54
N LYS A 305 10.23 17.06 0.79
CA LYS A 305 11.06 16.98 -0.42
C LYS A 305 12.49 16.53 -0.09
N THR A 306 13.07 17.12 0.95
CA THR A 306 14.43 16.81 1.40
C THR A 306 14.50 15.38 1.95
N THR A 307 13.53 14.98 2.78
CA THR A 307 13.48 13.62 3.34
C THR A 307 13.36 12.55 2.26
N MET A 308 12.56 12.79 1.22
CA MET A 308 12.44 11.88 0.08
C MET A 308 13.76 11.74 -0.69
N ILE A 309 14.46 12.85 -0.97
CA ILE A 309 15.75 12.84 -1.66
C ILE A 309 16.82 12.13 -0.82
N VAL A 310 16.93 12.47 0.46
CA VAL A 310 17.93 11.88 1.37
C VAL A 310 17.69 10.38 1.53
N GLY A 311 16.45 9.94 1.74
CA GLY A 311 16.12 8.52 1.84
C GLY A 311 16.48 7.74 0.57
N LEU A 312 16.12 8.26 -0.61
CA LEU A 312 16.44 7.63 -1.89
C LEU A 312 17.95 7.58 -2.18
N LEU A 313 18.69 8.66 -1.88
CA LEU A 313 20.15 8.70 -2.07
C LEU A 313 20.88 7.72 -1.15
N LEU A 314 20.54 7.72 0.14
CA LEU A 314 21.11 6.78 1.10
C LEU A 314 20.78 5.34 0.72
N GLN A 315 19.54 5.08 0.29
CA GLN A 315 19.13 3.78 -0.22
C GLN A 315 19.96 3.39 -1.46
N ALA A 316 20.14 4.29 -2.42
CA ALA A 316 20.96 4.02 -3.61
C ALA A 316 22.44 3.71 -3.26
N ILE A 317 23.02 4.42 -2.29
CA ILE A 317 24.41 4.17 -1.86
C ILE A 317 24.55 2.76 -1.26
N ILE A 318 23.63 2.37 -0.38
CA ILE A 318 23.67 1.04 0.22
C ILE A 318 23.36 -0.04 -0.82
N GLY A 319 22.42 0.20 -1.73
CA GLY A 319 22.10 -0.72 -2.82
C GLY A 319 23.29 -0.98 -3.75
N LEU A 320 24.03 0.07 -4.15
CA LEU A 320 25.28 -0.07 -4.92
C LEU A 320 26.37 -0.80 -4.14
N SER A 321 26.45 -0.57 -2.83
CA SER A 321 27.39 -1.27 -1.95
C SER A 321 27.07 -2.77 -1.84
N LEU A 322 25.79 -3.13 -1.72
CA LEU A 322 25.34 -4.52 -1.74
C LEU A 322 25.59 -5.19 -3.11
N GLY A 323 25.40 -4.44 -4.20
CA GLY A 323 25.68 -4.93 -5.56
C GLY A 323 27.16 -5.18 -5.85
N THR A 324 28.08 -4.57 -5.10
CA THR A 324 29.55 -4.70 -5.27
C THR A 324 30.19 -5.68 -4.30
N ILE A 325 29.72 -5.74 -3.05
CA ILE A 325 30.30 -6.53 -1.95
C ILE A 325 29.51 -7.84 -1.73
N ASN A 326 28.85 -8.35 -2.77
CA ASN A 326 27.93 -9.48 -2.63
C ASN A 326 28.62 -10.75 -2.10
N THR A 327 29.83 -11.07 -2.56
CA THR A 327 30.53 -12.32 -2.26
C THR A 327 30.90 -12.55 -0.78
N PRO A 328 31.42 -11.57 0.00
CA PRO A 328 31.64 -11.78 1.45
C PRO A 328 30.35 -11.61 2.28
N VAL A 329 29.37 -10.83 1.81
CA VAL A 329 28.14 -10.55 2.57
C VAL A 329 27.17 -11.74 2.49
N THR A 330 27.13 -12.44 1.36
CA THR A 330 26.34 -13.67 1.19
C THR A 330 26.88 -14.87 1.96
N ASN A 331 28.10 -14.79 2.52
CA ASN A 331 28.64 -15.85 3.39
C ASN A 331 28.10 -15.77 4.83
N HIS A 332 27.56 -14.61 5.25
CA HIS A 332 27.01 -14.40 6.59
C HIS A 332 25.60 -13.81 6.52
N ILE A 333 24.58 -14.69 6.65
CA ILE A 333 23.16 -14.31 6.52
C ILE A 333 22.74 -13.19 7.46
N SER A 334 23.28 -13.16 8.68
CA SER A 334 22.97 -12.11 9.66
C SER A 334 23.46 -10.74 9.22
N THR A 335 24.65 -10.66 8.61
CA THR A 335 25.20 -9.40 8.09
C THR A 335 24.38 -8.93 6.89
N PHE A 336 24.05 -9.85 5.98
CA PHE A 336 23.18 -9.54 4.85
C PHE A 336 21.81 -9.02 5.31
N ALA A 337 21.15 -9.72 6.23
CA ALA A 337 19.83 -9.37 6.71
C ALA A 337 19.80 -8.00 7.41
N VAL A 338 20.84 -7.66 8.18
CA VAL A 338 20.93 -6.33 8.82
C VAL A 338 21.16 -5.23 7.81
N VAL A 339 22.14 -5.37 6.90
CA VAL A 339 22.42 -4.34 5.88
C VAL A 339 21.24 -4.17 4.93
N TYR A 340 20.60 -5.27 4.53
CA TYR A 340 19.41 -5.27 3.70
C TYR A 340 18.17 -4.71 4.44
N GLY A 341 18.03 -5.00 5.73
CA GLY A 341 17.01 -4.41 6.59
C GLY A 341 17.17 -2.89 6.71
N ILE A 342 18.40 -2.39 6.89
CA ILE A 342 18.71 -0.96 6.89
C ILE A 342 18.37 -0.33 5.54
N PHE A 343 18.72 -1.02 4.45
CA PHE A 343 18.38 -0.58 3.10
C PHE A 343 16.87 -0.44 2.88
N LEU A 344 16.06 -1.38 3.36
CA LEU A 344 14.60 -1.30 3.32
C LEU A 344 14.05 -0.20 4.24
N ALA A 345 14.62 -0.07 5.45
CA ALA A 345 14.25 1.00 6.37
C ALA A 345 14.46 2.39 5.76
N LEU A 346 15.55 2.61 5.01
CA LEU A 346 15.80 3.87 4.30
C LEU A 346 14.78 4.15 3.19
N GLY A 347 14.32 3.10 2.48
CA GLY A 347 13.23 3.21 1.53
C GLY A 347 11.90 3.60 2.19
N GLU A 348 11.65 3.13 3.40
CA GLU A 348 10.47 3.48 4.18
C GLU A 348 10.58 4.90 4.81
N ILE A 349 11.78 5.32 5.21
CA ILE A 349 12.07 6.68 5.72
C ILE A 349 11.77 7.74 4.67
N GLY A 350 12.26 7.54 3.44
CA GLY A 350 12.11 8.51 2.36
C GLY A 350 10.79 8.35 1.61
N PRO A 351 10.78 7.65 0.46
CA PRO A 351 9.63 7.56 -0.42
C PRO A 351 8.43 6.86 0.24
N GLY A 352 8.64 5.82 1.06
CA GLY A 352 7.53 5.08 1.68
C GLY A 352 6.62 5.93 2.56
N SER A 353 7.21 6.80 3.38
CA SER A 353 6.48 7.74 4.23
C SER A 353 6.03 8.98 3.45
N CYS A 354 6.90 9.56 2.62
CA CYS A 354 6.60 10.80 1.90
C CYS A 354 5.47 10.62 0.86
N LEU A 355 5.44 9.52 0.11
CA LEU A 355 4.45 9.28 -0.95
C LEU A 355 3.01 9.13 -0.42
N HIS A 356 2.83 8.79 0.86
CA HIS A 356 1.50 8.75 1.49
C HIS A 356 1.04 10.14 1.97
N VAL A 357 1.97 11.00 2.38
CA VAL A 357 1.65 12.34 2.94
C VAL A 357 1.59 13.41 1.85
N LEU A 358 2.44 13.31 0.83
CA LEU A 358 2.52 14.29 -0.26
C LEU A 358 1.16 14.54 -0.95
N PRO A 359 0.36 13.51 -1.28
CA PRO A 359 -0.90 13.71 -2.00
C PRO A 359 -1.94 14.41 -1.14
N ALA A 360 -1.94 14.14 0.18
CA ALA A 360 -2.78 14.83 1.16
C ALA A 360 -2.49 16.34 1.16
N LYS A 361 -1.23 16.74 1.01
CA LYS A 361 -0.80 18.13 1.05
C LYS A 361 -0.82 18.87 -0.29
N ILE A 362 -0.72 18.16 -1.43
CA ILE A 362 -0.79 18.79 -2.75
C ILE A 362 -2.22 19.26 -3.07
N GLY A 363 -3.23 18.51 -2.65
CA GLY A 363 -4.61 18.86 -2.95
C GLY A 363 -5.18 19.92 -1.99
N PRO A 364 -5.81 20.99 -2.51
CA PRO A 364 -6.41 22.05 -1.69
C PRO A 364 -7.67 21.58 -0.96
N THR A 365 -8.28 20.49 -1.41
CA THR A 365 -9.42 19.85 -0.74
C THR A 365 -9.17 18.35 -0.58
N ALA A 366 -9.71 17.80 0.50
CA ALA A 366 -9.73 16.37 0.82
C ALA A 366 -10.08 15.47 -0.40
N HIS A 367 -11.10 15.86 -1.16
CA HIS A 367 -11.55 15.13 -2.34
C HIS A 367 -10.54 15.17 -3.50
N ILE A 368 -9.92 16.33 -3.77
CA ILE A 368 -8.87 16.45 -4.80
C ILE A 368 -7.62 15.66 -4.40
N SER A 369 -7.20 15.78 -3.13
CA SER A 369 -6.09 15.00 -2.57
C SER A 369 -6.31 13.50 -2.72
N GLY A 370 -7.55 13.04 -2.48
CA GLY A 370 -7.92 11.64 -2.64
C GLY A 370 -7.85 11.15 -4.08
N HIS A 371 -8.27 11.97 -5.05
CA HIS A 371 -8.19 11.63 -6.47
C HIS A 371 -6.73 11.57 -6.97
N ILE A 372 -5.89 12.55 -6.56
CA ILE A 372 -4.45 12.57 -6.86
C ILE A 372 -3.77 11.34 -6.26
N TYR A 373 -4.09 11.00 -5.01
CA TYR A 373 -3.60 9.80 -4.34
C TYR A 373 -3.99 8.53 -5.08
N SER A 374 -5.25 8.41 -5.49
CA SER A 374 -5.75 7.22 -6.20
C SER A 374 -5.03 7.00 -7.53
N ILE A 375 -4.84 8.05 -8.33
CA ILE A 375 -4.08 7.98 -9.60
C ILE A 375 -2.64 7.55 -9.33
N ALA A 376 -1.96 8.20 -8.40
CA ALA A 376 -0.57 7.89 -8.08
C ALA A 376 -0.39 6.46 -7.52
N ALA A 377 -1.30 6.02 -6.66
CA ALA A 377 -1.31 4.67 -6.11
C ALA A 377 -1.59 3.61 -7.18
N THR A 378 -2.50 3.88 -8.13
CA THR A 378 -2.78 3.00 -9.28
C THR A 378 -1.54 2.81 -10.14
N ILE A 379 -0.85 3.93 -10.46
CA ILE A 379 0.38 3.90 -11.26
C ILE A 379 1.52 3.21 -10.49
N GLY A 380 1.62 3.40 -9.17
CA GLY A 380 2.53 2.64 -8.31
C GLY A 380 2.31 1.13 -8.42
N LYS A 381 1.07 0.68 -8.24
CA LYS A 381 0.73 -0.75 -8.29
C LYS A 381 0.90 -1.35 -9.69
N LEU A 382 0.73 -0.54 -10.74
CA LEU A 382 1.12 -0.94 -12.09
C LEU A 382 2.64 -1.17 -12.22
N GLY A 383 3.46 -0.35 -11.55
CA GLY A 383 4.91 -0.57 -11.44
C GLY A 383 5.26 -1.91 -10.78
N ALA A 384 4.59 -2.26 -9.67
CA ALA A 384 4.76 -3.57 -9.04
C ALA A 384 4.33 -4.74 -9.94
N PHE A 385 3.21 -4.58 -10.68
CA PHE A 385 2.76 -5.57 -11.66
C PHE A 385 3.80 -5.80 -12.76
N ILE A 386 4.36 -4.73 -13.33
CA ILE A 386 5.39 -4.82 -14.37
C ILE A 386 6.68 -5.45 -13.79
N GLY A 387 7.06 -5.06 -12.57
CA GLY A 387 8.19 -5.65 -11.86
C GLY A 387 8.10 -7.18 -11.73
N THR A 388 6.88 -7.70 -11.52
CA THR A 388 6.62 -9.15 -11.41
C THR A 388 7.03 -9.93 -12.65
N TRP A 389 6.88 -9.36 -13.84
CA TRP A 389 7.18 -10.03 -15.11
C TRP A 389 8.58 -9.75 -15.62
N VAL A 390 9.05 -8.51 -15.44
CA VAL A 390 10.35 -8.06 -15.96
C VAL A 390 11.49 -8.60 -15.12
N PHE A 391 11.31 -8.74 -13.81
CA PHE A 391 12.41 -9.06 -12.90
C PHE A 391 13.03 -10.46 -13.10
N PRO A 392 12.25 -11.54 -13.25
CA PRO A 392 12.82 -12.86 -13.57
C PRO A 392 13.65 -12.84 -14.86
N GLN A 393 13.16 -12.12 -15.88
CA GLN A 393 13.87 -11.97 -17.16
C GLN A 393 15.18 -11.20 -17.01
N ILE A 394 15.22 -10.19 -16.13
CA ILE A 394 16.46 -9.48 -15.79
C ILE A 394 17.45 -10.46 -15.15
N ILE A 395 17.04 -11.24 -14.14
CA ILE A 395 17.95 -12.21 -13.49
C ILE A 395 18.52 -13.19 -14.52
N ASP A 396 17.68 -13.71 -15.40
CA ASP A 396 18.10 -14.64 -16.45
C ASP A 396 19.09 -13.99 -17.42
N ALA A 397 18.84 -12.75 -17.83
CA ALA A 397 19.76 -11.99 -18.69
C ALA A 397 21.11 -11.69 -18.04
N PHE A 398 21.16 -11.55 -16.71
CA PHE A 398 22.40 -11.34 -15.95
C PHE A 398 23.18 -12.65 -15.65
N GLY A 399 22.73 -13.79 -16.18
CA GLY A 399 23.41 -15.09 -16.05
C GLY A 399 22.66 -16.11 -15.19
N GLY A 400 21.46 -15.78 -14.73
CA GLY A 400 20.58 -16.67 -13.95
C GLY A 400 20.84 -16.62 -12.45
N SER A 401 19.84 -17.08 -11.69
CA SER A 401 19.78 -16.96 -10.22
C SER A 401 20.92 -17.66 -9.46
N LYS A 402 21.56 -18.66 -10.09
CA LYS A 402 22.71 -19.40 -9.53
C LYS A 402 24.06 -18.69 -9.72
N THR A 403 24.09 -17.57 -10.44
CA THR A 403 25.32 -16.82 -10.67
C THR A 403 25.37 -15.57 -9.80
N GLU A 404 26.56 -15.20 -9.34
CA GLU A 404 26.81 -13.95 -8.61
C GLU A 404 26.30 -12.72 -9.39
N ARG A 405 26.42 -12.73 -10.72
CA ARG A 405 25.94 -11.65 -11.59
C ARG A 405 24.42 -11.53 -11.62
N GLY A 406 23.70 -12.66 -11.59
CA GLY A 406 22.24 -12.69 -11.52
C GLY A 406 21.68 -12.15 -10.19
N ASN A 407 22.39 -12.34 -9.08
CA ASN A 407 21.98 -11.81 -7.78
C ASN A 407 22.38 -10.34 -7.56
N THR A 408 23.49 -9.90 -8.17
CA THR A 408 23.97 -8.51 -8.06
C THR A 408 23.22 -7.57 -9.00
N GLY A 409 23.05 -7.91 -10.28
CA GLY A 409 22.44 -7.05 -11.32
C GLY A 409 21.16 -6.32 -10.90
N PRO A 410 20.19 -7.00 -10.26
CA PRO A 410 19.03 -6.39 -9.61
C PRO A 410 19.31 -5.18 -8.70
N PHE A 411 20.32 -5.24 -7.84
CA PHE A 411 20.68 -4.14 -6.93
C PHE A 411 21.19 -2.91 -7.68
N TRP A 412 21.93 -3.11 -8.77
CA TRP A 412 22.41 -2.02 -9.64
C TRP A 412 21.25 -1.31 -10.32
N ILE A 413 20.28 -2.07 -10.84
CA ILE A 413 19.08 -1.52 -11.47
C ILE A 413 18.22 -0.78 -10.44
N GLY A 414 17.97 -1.39 -9.28
CA GLY A 414 17.22 -0.77 -8.19
C GLY A 414 17.84 0.55 -7.74
N SER A 415 19.17 0.59 -7.58
CA SER A 415 19.89 1.80 -7.18
C SER A 415 19.90 2.88 -8.27
N GLY A 416 20.03 2.49 -9.54
CA GLY A 416 19.92 3.42 -10.67
C GLY A 416 18.52 4.04 -10.78
N LEU A 417 17.48 3.23 -10.55
CA LEU A 417 16.10 3.70 -10.49
C LEU A 417 15.86 4.61 -9.27
N ALA A 418 16.49 4.33 -8.12
CA ALA A 418 16.41 5.22 -6.96
C ALA A 418 17.00 6.61 -7.27
N ILE A 419 18.14 6.67 -7.97
CA ILE A 419 18.73 7.93 -8.45
C ILE A 419 17.80 8.63 -9.46
N LEU A 420 17.18 7.89 -10.36
CA LEU A 420 16.19 8.45 -11.28
C LEU A 420 15.00 9.06 -10.52
N SER A 421 14.52 8.40 -9.46
CA SER A 421 13.47 8.93 -8.58
C SER A 421 13.88 10.21 -7.87
N VAL A 422 15.16 10.36 -7.49
CA VAL A 422 15.71 11.61 -6.96
C VAL A 422 15.62 12.74 -7.99
N ILE A 423 16.03 12.48 -9.24
CA ILE A 423 15.96 13.46 -10.33
C ILE A 423 14.51 13.91 -10.53
N VAL A 424 13.57 12.97 -10.58
CA VAL A 424 12.13 13.23 -10.73
C VAL A 424 11.61 14.06 -9.55
N THR A 425 12.01 13.73 -8.33
CA THR A 425 11.63 14.47 -7.12
C THR A 425 12.17 15.90 -7.12
N ILE A 426 13.39 16.12 -7.62
CA ILE A 426 13.97 17.45 -7.70
C ILE A 426 13.21 18.33 -8.70
N PHE A 427 12.90 17.81 -9.89
CA PHE A 427 12.32 18.59 -10.98
C PHE A 427 10.79 18.70 -10.96
N LEU A 428 10.07 17.65 -10.58
CA LEU A 428 8.61 17.60 -10.68
C LEU A 428 7.89 17.87 -9.35
N ILE A 429 8.54 17.66 -8.20
CA ILE A 429 7.93 17.87 -6.88
C ILE A 429 8.36 19.23 -6.32
N LYS A 430 7.38 20.11 -6.04
CA LYS A 430 7.62 21.39 -5.39
C LYS A 430 7.88 21.22 -3.89
N PRO A 431 8.71 22.06 -3.26
CA PRO A 431 8.87 22.06 -1.82
C PRO A 431 7.58 22.56 -1.15
N LEU A 432 6.95 21.69 -0.36
CA LEU A 432 5.71 22.00 0.38
C LEU A 432 6.05 22.67 1.72
N THR A 433 6.31 23.97 1.68
CA THR A 433 6.46 24.82 2.88
C THR A 433 5.10 25.42 3.25
N PRO A 434 4.77 25.67 4.53
CA PRO A 434 3.48 26.24 4.94
C PRO A 434 3.09 27.52 4.17
N ASP A 435 4.07 28.39 3.89
CA ASP A 435 3.87 29.61 3.11
C ASP A 435 3.61 29.33 1.63
N SER A 436 4.25 28.30 1.07
CA SER A 436 4.02 27.85 -0.31
C SER A 436 2.61 27.27 -0.48
N LEU A 437 2.09 26.55 0.51
CA LEU A 437 0.74 25.99 0.49
C LEU A 437 -0.33 27.10 0.47
N LYS A 438 -0.18 28.12 1.33
CA LYS A 438 -1.09 29.27 1.36
C LYS A 438 -1.04 30.10 0.07
N ALA A 439 0.14 30.24 -0.53
CA ALA A 439 0.30 30.94 -1.80
C ALA A 439 -0.31 30.14 -2.97
N GLU A 440 -0.15 28.82 -2.97
CA GLU A 440 -0.69 27.92 -3.99
C GLU A 440 -2.22 27.82 -3.92
N ASP A 441 -2.79 27.78 -2.72
CA ASP A 441 -4.24 27.82 -2.51
C ASP A 441 -4.87 29.11 -3.06
N LYS A 442 -4.24 30.26 -2.78
CA LYS A 442 -4.67 31.56 -3.34
C LYS A 442 -4.57 31.62 -4.86
N ALA A 443 -3.47 31.13 -5.44
CA ALA A 443 -3.28 31.10 -6.89
C ALA A 443 -4.28 30.16 -7.56
N PHE A 444 -4.62 29.05 -6.91
CA PHE A 444 -5.62 28.11 -7.40
C PHE A 444 -7.03 28.73 -7.36
N HIS A 445 -7.38 29.48 -6.31
CA HIS A 445 -8.66 30.21 -6.25
C HIS A 445 -8.81 31.21 -7.39
N GLN A 446 -7.76 32.00 -7.65
CA GLN A 446 -7.76 32.95 -8.77
C GLN A 446 -7.96 32.23 -10.11
N TYR A 447 -7.30 31.10 -10.32
CA TYR A 447 -7.48 30.29 -11.52
C TYR A 447 -8.90 29.73 -11.67
N LEU A 448 -9.56 29.36 -10.58
CA LEU A 448 -10.96 28.91 -10.61
C LEU A 448 -11.93 30.04 -10.93
N GLU A 449 -11.73 31.22 -10.34
CA GLU A 449 -12.52 32.42 -10.61
C GLU A 449 -12.39 32.87 -12.07
N GLU A 450 -11.17 32.84 -12.63
CA GLU A 450 -10.90 33.17 -14.04
C GLU A 450 -11.59 32.22 -15.02
N ASN A 451 -11.83 30.96 -14.64
CA ASN A 451 -12.53 29.97 -15.46
C ASN A 451 -14.06 29.93 -15.20
N GLY A 452 -14.60 30.95 -14.52
CA GLY A 452 -16.05 31.15 -14.36
C GLY A 452 -16.69 30.34 -13.23
N LEU A 453 -15.90 29.75 -12.32
CA LEU A 453 -16.42 29.08 -11.12
C LEU A 453 -16.49 30.07 -9.95
N ASN A 454 -17.69 30.30 -9.42
CA ASN A 454 -17.88 31.18 -8.27
C ASN A 454 -17.51 30.44 -6.97
N VAL A 455 -16.29 30.66 -6.49
CA VAL A 455 -15.66 29.94 -5.37
C VAL A 455 -16.19 30.39 -3.99
N SER A 456 -17.04 31.44 -3.95
CA SER A 456 -17.63 32.01 -2.73
C SER A 456 -18.37 31.01 -1.83
N ASN A 457 -18.82 29.87 -2.38
CA ASN A 457 -19.52 28.81 -1.67
C ASN A 457 -18.67 27.54 -1.44
N MET A 458 -17.45 27.47 -1.97
CA MET A 458 -16.50 26.40 -1.63
C MET A 458 -15.85 26.73 -0.29
N VAL A 459 -16.50 26.31 0.78
CA VAL A 459 -15.95 26.43 2.12
C VAL A 459 -14.77 25.45 2.24
N ILE A 460 -13.58 25.90 1.88
CA ILE A 460 -12.32 25.23 2.24
C ILE A 460 -12.09 25.53 3.72
N GLY A 461 -12.38 24.54 4.59
CA GLY A 461 -12.03 24.61 6.01
C GLY A 461 -13.18 24.61 7.04
N ARG A 462 -14.45 24.41 6.67
CA ARG A 462 -15.42 23.92 7.67
C ARG A 462 -15.43 22.41 7.65
N PRO A 463 -15.06 21.73 8.74
CA PRO A 463 -15.36 20.33 8.84
C PRO A 463 -16.88 20.21 8.75
N ALA A 464 -17.38 19.43 7.80
CA ALA A 464 -18.79 19.03 7.80
C ALA A 464 -19.19 18.32 9.12
N GLU A 465 -18.23 18.01 10.00
CA GLU A 465 -18.45 17.61 11.39
C GLU A 465 -18.94 18.75 12.30
N GLU A 466 -18.65 20.04 12.09
CA GLU A 466 -19.19 21.08 12.97
C GLU A 466 -20.71 21.30 12.77
N VAL A 467 -21.23 20.87 11.62
CA VAL A 467 -22.67 20.79 11.37
C VAL A 467 -23.24 19.48 11.91
N ILE A 468 -22.54 18.35 11.73
CA ILE A 468 -23.04 17.02 12.13
C ILE A 468 -22.91 16.75 13.64
N TYR A 469 -21.83 17.18 14.31
CA TYR A 469 -21.66 17.03 15.77
C TYR A 469 -22.54 18.00 16.55
N ASN A 470 -22.65 19.27 16.11
CA ASN A 470 -23.62 20.18 16.72
C ASN A 470 -25.05 19.64 16.52
N GLU A 471 -25.39 19.07 15.37
CA GLU A 471 -26.71 18.47 15.19
C GLU A 471 -26.90 17.16 15.95
N MET A 472 -25.87 16.32 16.15
CA MET A 472 -25.94 15.11 16.98
C MET A 472 -26.04 15.43 18.47
N ASP A 473 -25.31 16.42 18.97
CA ASP A 473 -25.43 16.90 20.35
C ASP A 473 -26.82 17.54 20.57
N VAL A 474 -27.32 18.32 19.60
CA VAL A 474 -28.69 18.86 19.63
C VAL A 474 -29.73 17.72 19.58
N TRP A 475 -29.50 16.65 18.83
CA TRP A 475 -30.43 15.50 18.77
C TRP A 475 -30.41 14.65 20.06
N GLN A 476 -29.24 14.48 20.69
CA GLN A 476 -29.14 13.82 22.00
C GLN A 476 -29.75 14.65 23.12
N LEU A 477 -29.58 15.98 23.08
CA LEU A 477 -30.24 16.90 24.01
C LEU A 477 -31.77 16.88 23.84
N HIS A 478 -32.27 16.86 22.60
CA HIS A 478 -33.71 16.85 22.35
C HIS A 478 -34.39 15.54 22.74
N ASN A 479 -33.70 14.38 22.63
CA ASN A 479 -34.25 13.11 23.08
C ASN A 479 -34.17 12.90 24.59
N ASN A 480 -33.21 13.52 25.29
CA ASN A 480 -33.14 13.46 26.75
C ASN A 480 -34.15 14.39 27.44
N GLU A 481 -34.75 15.35 26.73
CA GLU A 481 -35.86 16.18 27.22
C GLU A 481 -37.25 15.54 27.01
N ILE A 482 -37.33 14.43 26.25
CA ILE A 482 -38.59 13.74 25.90
C ILE A 482 -38.75 12.38 26.64
N THR A 483 -37.75 11.97 27.43
CA THR A 483 -37.85 10.89 28.44
C THR A 483 -37.84 11.46 29.83
#